data_AF-A0A9D1JVK4-F1
#
_entry.id   AF-A0A9D1JVK4-F1
#
_cell.length_a   1.000
_cell.length_b   1.000
_cell.length_c   1.000
_cell.angle_alpha   90.00
_cell.angle_beta   90.00
_cell.angle_gamma   90.00
#
_symmetry.space_group_name_H-M   'P 1'
#
loop_
_entity.id
_entity.type
_entity.pdbx_description
1 polymer ?
#
loop_
_entity_poly.entity_id
_entity_poly.type
_entity_poly.pdbx_seq_one_letter_code
_entity_poly.pdbx_strand_id
1 'polypeptide(L)'
;MMEQHERGSWGTNFGFLMAAVGSAVGLGNIWGFPYKMGRYGGFAFLIVYLLLVIFVGAVVMLGELTIGRKTGLGAVGAYGAFNKKHKWVGYIGVASAFFLLTFYNVLGG
;
A
#
# COMPACT_ATOMS: atom_id res chain seq x y z
N MET A 1 34.59 -7.93 4.60
CA MET A 1 34.27 -6.59 5.14
C MET A 1 33.05 -6.10 4.38
N MET A 2 32.08 -5.48 5.07
CA MET A 2 30.66 -5.47 4.74
C MET A 2 30.32 -4.94 3.33
N GLU A 3 29.56 -5.70 2.55
CA GLU A 3 28.91 -5.22 1.32
C GLU A 3 27.96 -4.07 1.68
N GLN A 4 28.31 -2.84 1.31
CA GLN A 4 27.37 -1.73 1.34
C GLN A 4 26.38 -1.95 0.20
N HIS A 5 25.21 -2.49 0.54
CA HIS A 5 24.07 -2.52 -0.35
C HIS A 5 23.58 -1.09 -0.52
N GLU A 6 24.19 -0.33 -1.45
CA GLU A 6 23.67 0.98 -1.86
C GLU A 6 22.20 0.77 -2.26
N ARG A 7 21.31 1.44 -1.54
CA ARG A 7 19.90 1.43 -1.91
C ARG A 7 19.76 2.19 -3.21
N GLY A 8 19.17 1.54 -4.21
CA GLY A 8 18.80 2.20 -5.46
C GLY A 8 18.02 3.48 -5.13
N SER A 9 18.65 4.63 -5.36
CA SER A 9 17.99 5.93 -5.28
C SER A 9 17.12 6.06 -6.51
N TRP A 10 15.87 6.50 -6.32
CA TRP A 10 14.98 6.78 -7.43
C TRP A 10 15.59 7.91 -8.28
N GLY A 11 15.83 7.64 -9.57
CA GLY A 11 16.44 8.61 -10.48
C GLY A 11 15.61 9.88 -10.66
N THR A 12 14.28 9.80 -10.46
CA THR A 12 13.38 10.97 -10.49
C THR A 12 12.22 10.80 -9.50
N ASN A 13 11.77 11.91 -8.90
CA ASN A 13 10.56 11.94 -8.07
C ASN A 13 9.32 11.49 -8.84
N PHE A 14 9.28 11.77 -10.14
CA PHE A 14 8.21 11.32 -11.03
C PHE A 14 8.19 9.80 -11.19
N GLY A 15 9.35 9.16 -11.35
CA GLY A 15 9.46 7.71 -11.40
C GLY A 15 9.00 7.02 -10.11
N PHE A 16 9.34 7.60 -8.96
CA PHE A 16 8.82 7.13 -7.66
C PHE A 16 7.30 7.24 -7.57
N LEU A 17 6.75 8.40 -7.93
CA LEU A 17 5.30 8.64 -7.89
C LEU A 17 4.57 7.67 -8.83
N MET A 18 5.04 7.49 -10.05
CA MET A 18 4.44 6.57 -11.02
C MET A 18 4.46 5.12 -10.56
N ALA A 19 5.57 4.66 -9.96
CA ALA A 19 5.65 3.31 -9.40
C ALA A 19 4.68 3.12 -8.22
N ALA A 20 4.55 4.12 -7.35
CA ALA A 20 3.61 4.10 -6.24
C ALA A 20 2.15 4.10 -6.73
N VAL A 21 1.82 4.94 -7.71
CA VAL A 21 0.47 4.99 -8.32
C VAL A 21 0.14 3.67 -9.02
N GLY A 22 1.09 3.10 -9.79
CA GLY A 22 0.90 1.81 -10.46
C GLY A 22 0.69 0.65 -9.48
N SER A 23 1.32 0.68 -8.31
CA SER A 23 1.08 -0.31 -7.25
C SER A 23 -0.26 -0.12 -6.52
N ALA A 24 -0.75 1.12 -6.43
CA ALA A 24 -2.00 1.44 -5.72
C ALA A 24 -3.25 1.16 -6.57
N VAL A 25 -3.15 1.27 -7.89
CA VAL A 25 -4.26 1.04 -8.83
C VAL A 25 -4.28 -0.42 -9.29
N GLY A 26 -5.21 -1.22 -8.76
CA GLY A 26 -5.38 -2.65 -9.11
C GLY A 26 -6.75 -2.99 -9.69
N LEU A 27 -6.92 -4.24 -10.17
CA LEU A 27 -8.19 -4.75 -10.73
C LEU A 27 -9.39 -4.53 -9.80
N GLY A 28 -9.19 -4.61 -8.48
CA GLY A 28 -10.24 -4.35 -7.50
C GLY A 28 -10.86 -2.96 -7.61
N ASN A 29 -10.08 -1.94 -7.98
CA ASN A 29 -10.55 -0.57 -8.19
C ASN A 29 -11.18 -0.38 -9.59
N ILE A 30 -10.85 -1.24 -10.55
CA ILE A 30 -11.37 -1.18 -11.92
C ILE A 30 -12.73 -1.90 -12.03
N TRP A 31 -12.91 -3.05 -11.37
CA TRP A 31 -14.11 -3.88 -11.52
C TRP A 31 -14.98 -3.96 -10.26
N GLY A 32 -14.35 -4.02 -9.07
CA GLY A 32 -15.08 -4.10 -7.80
C GLY A 32 -15.73 -2.77 -7.39
N PHE A 33 -15.11 -1.65 -7.76
CA PHE A 33 -15.63 -0.31 -7.49
C PHE A 33 -16.92 0.02 -8.25
N PRO A 34 -17.01 -0.12 -9.59
CA PRO A 34 -18.25 0.16 -10.31
C PRO A 34 -19.39 -0.78 -9.91
N TYR A 35 -19.09 -2.04 -9.58
CA TYR A 35 -20.09 -2.98 -9.07
C TYR A 35 -20.70 -2.54 -7.73
N LYS A 36 -19.86 -2.12 -6.76
CA LYS A 36 -20.35 -1.60 -5.48
C LYS A 36 -21.07 -0.27 -5.65
N MET A 37 -20.53 0.64 -6.47
CA MET A 37 -21.16 1.93 -6.74
C MET A 37 -22.57 1.75 -7.31
N GLY A 38 -22.75 0.88 -8.31
CA GLY A 38 -24.06 0.63 -8.91
C GLY A 38 -25.08 0.03 -7.92
N ARG A 39 -24.64 -0.82 -7.00
CA ARG A 39 -25.53 -1.52 -6.06
C ARG A 39 -25.89 -0.71 -4.80
N TYR A 40 -25.01 0.19 -4.36
CA TYR A 40 -25.16 0.94 -3.10
C TYR A 40 -25.60 2.41 -3.29
N GLY A 41 -26.30 2.73 -4.38
CA GLY A 41 -26.90 4.07 -4.56
C GLY A 41 -26.08 5.03 -5.43
N GLY A 42 -25.19 4.52 -6.29
CA GLY A 42 -24.56 5.26 -7.37
C GLY A 42 -23.72 6.44 -6.89
N PHE A 43 -24.16 7.64 -7.24
CA PHE A 43 -23.44 8.89 -6.99
C PHE A 43 -23.32 9.25 -5.50
N ALA A 44 -24.32 8.93 -4.67
CA ALA A 44 -24.24 9.20 -3.23
C ALA A 44 -23.12 8.38 -2.56
N PHE A 45 -22.97 7.12 -2.96
CA PHE A 45 -21.87 6.26 -2.52
C PHE A 45 -20.52 6.79 -3.00
N LEU A 46 -20.44 7.31 -4.22
CA LEU A 46 -19.21 7.90 -4.77
C LEU A 46 -18.71 9.08 -3.93
N ILE A 47 -19.59 10.00 -3.53
CA ILE A 47 -19.21 11.17 -2.71
C ILE A 47 -18.64 10.71 -1.37
N VAL A 48 -19.34 9.81 -0.67
CA VAL A 48 -18.89 9.29 0.64
C VAL A 48 -17.58 8.52 0.49
N TYR A 49 -17.43 7.72 -0.57
CA TYR A 49 -16.21 7.01 -0.89
C TYR A 49 -15.03 7.97 -1.12
N LEU A 50 -15.23 9.03 -1.89
CA LEU A 50 -14.19 10.02 -2.17
C LEU A 50 -13.74 10.74 -0.89
N LEU A 51 -14.69 11.08 -0.03
CA LEU A 51 -14.41 11.70 1.26
C LEU A 51 -13.60 10.74 2.15
N LEU A 52 -14.00 9.47 2.26
CA LEU A 52 -13.23 8.46 2.99
C LEU A 52 -11.82 8.26 2.41
N VAL A 53 -11.67 8.19 1.10
CA VAL A 53 -10.36 8.04 0.44
C VAL A 53 -9.45 9.23 0.72
N ILE A 54 -9.96 10.46 0.65
CA ILE A 54 -9.17 11.66 0.91
C ILE A 54 -8.75 11.72 2.37
N PHE A 55 -9.67 11.47 3.31
CA PHE A 55 -9.35 11.60 4.74
C PHE A 55 -8.55 10.40 5.25
N VAL A 56 -9.08 9.18 5.09
CA VAL A 56 -8.44 7.97 5.62
C VAL A 56 -7.23 7.59 4.78
N GLY A 57 -7.36 7.60 3.45
CA GLY A 57 -6.28 7.23 2.54
C GLY A 57 -5.09 8.17 2.64
N ALA A 58 -5.29 9.49 2.68
CA ALA A 58 -4.18 10.42 2.83
C ALA A 58 -3.50 10.30 4.20
N VAL A 59 -4.26 10.17 5.29
CA VAL A 59 -3.68 10.03 6.65
C VAL A 59 -2.85 8.75 6.75
N VAL A 60 -3.37 7.63 6.26
CA VAL A 60 -2.66 6.34 6.28
C VAL A 60 -1.41 6.38 5.40
N MET A 61 -1.52 6.88 4.16
CA MET A 61 -0.40 6.98 3.22
C MET A 61 0.71 7.89 3.76
N LEU A 62 0.38 9.04 4.34
CA LEU A 62 1.36 9.94 4.98
C LEU A 62 2.03 9.28 6.19
N GLY A 63 1.26 8.51 6.97
CA GLY A 63 1.80 7.73 8.10
C GLY A 63 2.81 6.69 7.64
N GLU A 64 2.44 5.86 6.65
CA GLU A 64 3.32 4.83 6.09
C GLU A 64 4.57 5.42 5.42
N LEU A 65 4.43 6.50 4.65
CA LEU A 65 5.56 7.21 4.05
C LEU A 65 6.50 7.79 5.10
N THR A 66 5.96 8.37 6.18
CA THR A 66 6.79 8.95 7.26
C THR A 66 7.55 7.86 8.00
N ILE A 67 6.90 6.75 8.32
CA ILE A 67 7.52 5.60 8.98
C ILE A 67 8.59 4.99 8.06
N GLY A 68 8.28 4.79 6.78
CA GLY A 68 9.20 4.25 5.78
C GLY A 68 10.42 5.15 5.56
N ARG A 69 10.24 6.48 5.50
CA ARG A 69 11.35 7.45 5.36
C ARG A 69 12.21 7.55 6.63
N LYS A 70 11.62 7.48 7.82
CA LYS A 70 12.36 7.57 9.09
C LYS A 70 13.14 6.32 9.44
N THR A 71 12.56 5.15 9.19
CA THR A 71 13.23 3.89 9.52
C THR A 71 14.14 3.42 8.40
N GLY A 72 13.84 3.78 7.14
CA GLY A 72 14.57 3.29 5.99
C GLY A 72 14.72 1.78 6.11
N LEU A 73 13.65 1.04 6.37
CA LEU A 73 13.66 -0.41 6.52
C LEU A 73 12.34 -0.92 5.93
N GLY A 74 12.30 -2.15 5.39
CA GLY A 74 11.05 -2.74 4.90
C GLY A 74 10.01 -2.86 6.03
N ALA A 75 8.75 -3.11 5.71
CA ALA A 75 7.64 -3.12 6.68
C ALA A 75 7.96 -3.89 7.99
N VAL A 76 8.58 -5.07 7.90
CA VAL A 76 8.99 -5.88 9.05
C VAL A 76 10.12 -5.24 9.88
N GLY A 77 11.05 -4.55 9.24
CA GLY A 77 12.15 -3.83 9.89
C GLY A 77 11.74 -2.47 10.47
N ALA A 78 10.78 -1.78 9.82
CA ALA A 78 10.24 -0.51 10.29
C ALA A 78 9.45 -0.66 11.60
N TYR A 79 8.55 -1.67 11.67
CA TYR A 79 7.86 -2.00 12.91
C TYR A 79 8.83 -2.56 13.99
N GLY A 80 9.90 -3.25 13.57
CA GLY A 80 10.94 -3.73 14.47
C GLY A 80 11.84 -2.64 15.07
N ALA A 81 12.01 -1.50 14.38
CA ALA A 81 12.79 -0.36 14.86
C ALA A 81 12.07 0.45 15.95
N PHE A 82 10.72 0.44 15.94
CA PHE A 82 9.92 1.11 16.97
C PHE A 82 9.76 0.27 18.24
N ASN A 83 9.55 -1.05 18.13
CA ASN A 83 9.50 -1.94 19.30
C ASN A 83 9.63 -3.43 18.91
N LYS A 84 10.54 -4.18 19.54
CA LYS A 84 10.82 -5.60 19.26
C LYS A 84 9.59 -6.52 19.37
N LYS A 85 8.56 -6.11 20.14
CA LYS A 85 7.27 -6.82 20.30
C LYS A 85 6.28 -6.66 19.13
N HIS A 86 6.40 -5.60 18.33
CA HIS A 86 5.46 -5.33 17.21
C HIS A 86 5.96 -5.84 15.86
N LYS A 87 7.10 -6.54 15.81
CA LYS A 87 7.59 -7.23 14.59
C LYS A 87 6.53 -8.16 13.99
N TRP A 88 5.66 -8.74 14.81
CA TRP A 88 4.57 -9.61 14.36
C TRP A 88 3.61 -8.89 13.39
N VAL A 89 3.38 -7.58 13.58
CA VAL A 89 2.54 -6.75 12.69
C VAL A 89 3.14 -6.65 11.28
N GLY A 90 4.47 -6.62 11.18
CA GLY A 90 5.15 -6.70 9.89
C GLY A 90 4.98 -8.05 9.21
N TYR A 91 5.07 -9.15 9.97
CA TYR A 91 4.90 -10.51 9.43
C TYR A 91 3.48 -10.77 8.93
N ILE A 92 2.45 -10.31 9.64
CA ILE A 92 1.06 -10.41 9.14
C ILE A 92 0.85 -9.57 7.88
N GLY A 93 1.52 -8.43 7.75
CA GLY A 93 1.47 -7.61 6.53
C GLY A 93 2.07 -8.35 5.32
N VAL A 94 3.23 -8.98 5.50
CA VAL A 94 3.87 -9.82 4.45
C VAL A 94 3.01 -11.02 4.11
N ALA A 95 2.46 -11.72 5.10
CA ALA A 95 1.55 -12.84 4.87
C ALA A 95 0.30 -12.40 4.09
N SER A 96 -0.30 -11.27 4.46
CA SER A 96 -1.47 -10.72 3.77
C SER A 96 -1.17 -10.36 2.32
N ALA A 97 0.00 -9.74 2.06
CA ALA A 97 0.45 -9.44 0.70
C ALA A 97 0.67 -10.72 -0.13
N PHE A 98 1.21 -11.78 0.47
CA PHE A 98 1.37 -13.09 -0.17
C PHE A 98 0.01 -13.71 -0.56
N PHE A 99 -0.94 -13.74 0.37
CA PHE A 99 -2.30 -14.23 0.08
C PHE A 99 -3.02 -13.40 -1.00
N LEU A 100 -2.88 -12.07 -0.96
CA LEU A 100 -3.40 -11.19 -2.01
C LEU A 100 -2.77 -11.51 -3.37
N LEU A 101 -1.45 -11.71 -3.42
CA LEU A 101 -0.76 -12.05 -4.66
C LEU A 101 -1.23 -13.39 -5.22
N THR A 102 -1.37 -14.42 -4.38
CA THR A 102 -1.91 -15.73 -4.79
C THR A 102 -3.33 -15.60 -5.34
N PHE A 103 -4.21 -14.87 -4.65
CA PHE A 103 -5.58 -14.65 -5.10
C PHE A 103 -5.64 -13.88 -6.43
N TYR A 104 -4.84 -12.84 -6.58
CA TYR A 104 -4.76 -12.07 -7.82
C TYR A 104 -4.17 -12.87 -8.98
N ASN A 105 -3.17 -13.72 -8.72
CA ASN A 105 -2.59 -14.59 -9.74
C ASN A 105 -3.61 -15.61 -10.25
N VAL A 106 -4.45 -16.16 -9.37
CA VAL A 106 -5.55 -17.08 -9.73
C VAL A 106 -6.69 -16.36 -10.47
N LEU A 107 -6.97 -15.10 -10.15
CA LEU A 107 -8.03 -14.34 -10.84
C LEU A 107 -7.62 -13.79 -12.21
N GLY A 108 -6.33 -13.45 -12.38
CA GLY A 108 -5.78 -12.90 -13.63
C GLY A 108 -5.10 -13.92 -14.53
N GLY A 109 -4.92 -15.16 -14.05
CA GLY A 109 -4.36 -16.29 -14.78
C GLY A 109 -5.42 -17.12 -15.50
#